data_AF-A0A839ASZ1-F1
#
_entry.id   AF-A0A839ASZ1-F1
#
_cell.length_a   1.000
_cell.length_b   1.000
_cell.length_c   1.000
_cell.angle_alpha   90.00
_cell.angle_beta   90.00
_cell.angle_gamma   90.00
#
_symmetry.space_group_name_H-M   'P 1'
#
loop_
_entity.id
_entity.type
_entity.pdbx_description
1 polymer ?
#
loop_
_entity_poly.entity_id
_entity_poly.type
_entity_poly.pdbx_seq_one_letter_code
_entity_poly.pdbx_strand_id
1 'polypeptide(L)'
;MFDYKISKHPHFDEACRAFALRHNMAKLAELAGMNVQTLRNKLNPEQPHQLTARDIWLLTDLTEDSTLVDGFLAQIHCLPCVPINEVAKEKLPHYVMSATAEIGRVAAGAVSGDVKTSTGRRDAISSINSVTRLMALAAVSLQARLQANPAMASAVDTVTGLGASFGLL
;
A
#
# COMPACT_ATOMS: atom_id res chain seq x y z
N MET A 1 15.89 -17.83 -3.71
CA MET A 1 15.47 -17.91 -2.29
C MET A 1 15.67 -16.52 -1.71
N PHE A 2 14.60 -15.81 -1.33
CA PHE A 2 14.74 -14.53 -0.64
C PHE A 2 15.34 -14.83 0.74
N ASP A 3 16.57 -14.40 0.96
CA ASP A 3 17.18 -14.45 2.28
C ASP A 3 16.45 -13.39 3.12
N TYR A 4 15.60 -13.80 4.06
CA TYR A 4 14.79 -12.92 4.93
C TYR A 4 15.67 -12.17 5.95
N LYS A 5 16.76 -11.58 5.47
CA LYS A 5 17.65 -10.74 6.25
C LYS A 5 17.04 -9.35 6.34
N ILE A 6 17.08 -8.79 7.54
CA ILE A 6 16.71 -7.39 7.76
C ILE A 6 17.61 -6.52 6.87
N SER A 7 17.00 -5.58 6.16
CA SER A 7 17.72 -4.63 5.31
C SER A 7 18.79 -3.90 6.13
N LYS A 8 19.96 -3.67 5.53
CA LYS A 8 20.99 -2.81 6.15
C LYS A 8 20.60 -1.33 6.09
N HIS A 9 19.67 -0.98 5.20
CA HIS A 9 19.14 0.37 5.13
C HIS A 9 18.09 0.56 6.24
N PRO A 10 18.12 1.70 6.93
CA PRO A 10 17.26 1.95 8.08
C PRO A 10 15.88 2.46 7.64
N HIS A 11 15.16 1.67 6.83
CA HIS A 11 13.86 2.04 6.26
C HIS A 11 12.82 2.38 7.34
N PHE A 12 12.76 1.59 8.41
CA PHE A 12 11.80 1.84 9.48
C PHE A 12 12.14 3.12 10.25
N ASP A 13 13.42 3.38 10.49
CA ASP A 13 13.88 4.60 11.16
C ASP A 13 13.58 5.86 10.33
N GLU A 14 13.80 5.78 9.02
CA GLU A 14 13.44 6.84 8.07
C GLU A 14 11.93 7.10 8.07
N ALA A 15 11.12 6.04 8.10
CA ALA A 15 9.67 6.14 8.20
C ALA A 15 9.23 6.79 9.52
N CYS A 16 9.83 6.42 10.65
CA CYS A 16 9.57 7.04 11.95
C CYS A 16 9.84 8.56 11.93
N ARG A 17 10.99 8.98 11.36
CA ARG A 17 11.32 10.40 11.20
C ARG A 17 10.34 11.12 10.28
N ALA A 18 10.03 10.53 9.12
CA ALA A 18 9.10 11.11 8.15
C ALA A 18 7.68 11.27 8.74
N PHE A 19 7.20 10.26 9.46
CA PHE A 19 5.92 10.29 10.15
C PHE A 19 5.88 11.38 11.23
N ALA A 20 6.93 11.49 12.05
CA ALA A 20 7.03 12.53 13.07
C ALA A 20 7.04 13.95 12.49
N LEU A 21 7.62 14.14 11.31
CA LEU A 21 7.65 15.43 10.61
C LEU A 21 6.30 15.78 9.96
N ARG A 22 5.53 14.79 9.51
CA ARG A 22 4.26 14.99 8.80
C ARG A 22 3.09 15.31 9.74
N HIS A 23 3.14 14.84 10.99
CA HIS A 23 2.00 14.91 11.92
C HIS A 23 2.24 15.85 13.10
N ASN A 24 1.17 16.46 13.61
CA ASN A 24 1.24 17.24 14.85
C ASN A 24 1.30 16.30 16.06
N MET A 25 2.50 16.12 16.62
CA MET A 25 2.76 15.22 17.74
C MET A 25 1.94 15.52 19.00
N ALA A 26 1.62 16.79 19.27
CA ALA A 26 0.85 17.14 20.46
C ALA A 26 -0.60 16.63 20.36
N LYS A 27 -1.24 16.93 19.23
CA LYS A 27 -2.60 16.46 18.94
C LYS A 27 -2.66 14.94 18.82
N LEU A 28 -1.68 14.34 18.16
CA LEU A 28 -1.67 12.89 17.94
C LEU A 28 -1.46 12.11 19.25
N ALA A 29 -0.60 12.59 20.14
CA ALA A 29 -0.40 11.95 21.44
C ALA A 29 -1.63 12.05 22.35
N GLU A 30 -2.34 13.19 22.31
CA GLU A 30 -3.62 13.36 23.01
C GLU A 30 -4.65 12.33 22.52
N LEU A 31 -4.84 12.21 21.21
CA LEU A 31 -5.75 11.21 20.62
C LEU A 31 -5.33 9.77 20.93
N ALA A 32 -4.03 9.50 20.97
CA ALA A 32 -3.48 8.20 21.30
C ALA A 32 -3.46 7.90 22.81
N GLY A 33 -3.93 8.82 23.66
CA GLY A 33 -3.98 8.65 25.11
C GLY A 33 -2.60 8.53 25.77
N MET A 34 -1.56 9.16 25.20
CA MET A 34 -0.19 9.09 25.71
C MET A 34 0.48 10.47 25.81
N ASN A 35 1.56 10.55 26.58
CA ASN A 35 2.32 11.79 26.70
C ASN A 35 3.04 12.13 25.38
N VAL A 36 3.01 13.41 24.99
CA VAL A 36 3.64 13.91 23.75
C VAL A 36 5.13 13.56 23.67
N GLN A 37 5.85 13.68 24.79
CA GLN A 37 7.28 13.36 24.82
C GLN A 37 7.52 11.85 24.69
N THR A 38 6.64 11.02 25.25
CA THR A 38 6.70 9.57 25.06
C THR A 38 6.52 9.21 23.58
N LEU A 39 5.55 9.83 22.89
CA LEU A 39 5.36 9.60 21.45
C LEU A 39 6.59 10.03 20.63
N ARG A 40 7.15 11.22 20.91
CA ARG A 40 8.39 11.68 20.25
C ARG A 40 9.57 10.75 20.48
N ASN A 41 9.73 10.27 21.72
CA ASN A 41 10.79 9.34 22.05
C ASN A 41 10.60 8.00 21.33
N LYS A 42 9.36 7.50 21.25
CA LYS A 42 9.04 6.26 20.52
C LYS A 42 9.32 6.37 19.01
N LEU A 43 9.07 7.53 18.42
CA LEU A 43 9.31 7.80 17.00
C LEU A 43 10.75 8.22 16.70
N ASN A 44 11.62 8.36 17.70
CA ASN A 44 13.03 8.67 17.51
C ASN A 44 13.88 7.40 17.64
N PRO A 45 14.48 6.89 16.55
CA PRO A 45 15.34 5.70 16.57
C PRO A 45 16.55 5.79 17.50
N GLU A 46 16.99 7.00 17.85
CA GLU A 46 18.13 7.23 18.75
C GLU A 46 17.75 7.06 20.23
N GLN A 47 16.46 6.97 20.54
CA GLN A 47 15.96 6.85 21.90
C GLN A 47 15.72 5.37 22.28
N PRO A 48 15.87 5.00 23.55
CA PRO A 48 15.68 3.63 24.01
C PRO A 48 14.22 3.18 24.02
N HIS A 49 13.27 4.12 23.87
CA HIS A 49 11.84 3.82 23.89
C HIS A 49 11.42 3.22 22.56
N GLN A 50 11.04 1.95 22.56
CA GLN A 50 10.64 1.26 21.34
C GLN A 50 9.20 1.59 20.95
N LEU A 51 9.00 1.85 19.65
CA LEU A 51 7.68 1.85 19.02
C LEU A 51 7.20 0.39 18.91
N THR A 52 6.10 0.06 19.57
CA THR A 52 5.56 -1.30 19.55
C THR A 52 4.60 -1.48 18.37
N ALA A 53 4.32 -2.72 17.99
CA ALA A 53 3.29 -3.03 16.99
C ALA A 53 1.94 -2.39 17.34
N ARG A 54 1.63 -2.31 18.65
CA ARG A 54 0.41 -1.66 19.15
C ARG A 54 0.41 -0.15 19.03
N ASP A 55 1.58 0.47 19.00
CA ASP A 55 1.67 1.91 18.71
C ASP A 55 1.47 2.13 17.20
N ILE A 56 2.10 1.30 16.37
CA ILE A 56 2.03 1.42 14.90
C ILE A 56 0.58 1.36 14.40
N TRP A 57 -0.21 0.34 14.79
CA TRP A 57 -1.58 0.21 14.29
C TRP A 57 -2.52 1.34 14.77
N LEU A 58 -2.22 1.96 15.92
CA LEU A 58 -3.06 2.95 16.59
C LEU A 58 -2.80 4.30 15.93
N LEU A 59 -1.52 4.62 15.74
CA LEU A 59 -1.12 5.79 14.98
C LEU A 59 -1.61 5.71 13.54
N THR A 60 -1.56 4.52 12.91
CA THR A 60 -2.11 4.31 11.57
C THR A 60 -3.62 4.51 11.54
N ASP A 61 -4.37 3.98 12.52
CA ASP A 61 -5.82 4.16 12.62
C ASP A 61 -6.22 5.64 12.82
N LEU A 62 -5.49 6.35 13.69
CA LEU A 62 -5.76 7.76 14.00
C LEU A 62 -5.40 8.72 12.86
N THR A 63 -4.45 8.35 11.99
CA THR A 63 -3.91 9.25 10.96
C THR A 63 -4.25 8.85 9.54
N GLU A 64 -4.72 7.61 9.33
CA GLU A 64 -4.83 6.95 8.02
C GLU A 64 -3.52 6.96 7.22
N ASP A 65 -2.37 7.17 7.88
CA ASP A 65 -1.06 7.24 7.24
C ASP A 65 -0.30 5.91 7.45
N SER A 66 -0.10 5.19 6.35
CA SER A 66 0.58 3.89 6.32
C SER A 66 2.11 3.96 6.47
N THR A 67 2.71 5.15 6.55
CA THR A 67 4.17 5.34 6.49
C THR A 67 4.93 4.42 7.46
N LEU A 68 4.46 4.24 8.70
CA LEU A 68 5.12 3.38 9.69
C LEU A 68 5.03 1.89 9.31
N VAL A 69 3.88 1.44 8.81
CA VAL A 69 3.66 0.06 8.35
C VAL A 69 4.52 -0.22 7.11
N ASP A 70 4.57 0.72 6.17
CA ASP A 70 5.36 0.60 4.94
C ASP A 70 6.86 0.59 5.23
N GLY A 71 7.32 1.42 6.18
CA GLY A 71 8.70 1.39 6.67
C GLY A 71 9.07 0.06 7.30
N PHE A 72 8.16 -0.53 8.09
CA PHE A 72 8.36 -1.85 8.69
C PHE A 72 8.44 -2.94 7.62
N LEU A 73 7.53 -2.95 6.65
CA LEU A 73 7.53 -3.91 5.55
C LEU A 73 8.79 -3.78 4.69
N ALA A 74 9.19 -2.55 4.34
CA ALA A 74 10.42 -2.30 3.60
C ALA A 74 11.68 -2.81 4.35
N GLN A 75 11.72 -2.67 5.67
CA GLN A 75 12.82 -3.13 6.52
C GLN A 75 13.04 -4.65 6.42
N ILE A 76 11.97 -5.42 6.18
CA ILE A 76 12.00 -6.89 6.02
C ILE A 76 11.88 -7.34 4.57
N HIS A 77 12.12 -6.43 3.61
CA HIS A 77 12.02 -6.69 2.17
C HIS A 77 10.62 -7.16 1.70
N CYS A 78 9.57 -6.67 2.37
CA CYS A 78 8.19 -6.82 1.93
C CYS A 78 7.71 -5.60 1.14
N LEU A 79 6.70 -5.83 0.29
CA LEU A 79 6.03 -4.76 -0.47
C LEU A 79 5.19 -3.88 0.46
N PRO A 80 4.90 -2.61 0.09
CA PRO A 80 4.06 -1.70 0.87
C PRO A 80 2.67 -2.26 1.15
N CYS A 81 2.08 -1.84 2.26
CA CYS A 81 0.72 -2.23 2.62
C CYS A 81 -0.31 -1.54 1.72
N VAL A 82 -1.44 -2.21 1.56
CA VAL A 82 -2.58 -1.68 0.80
C VAL A 82 -3.71 -1.46 1.79
N PRO A 83 -3.96 -0.20 2.21
CA PRO A 83 -5.03 0.10 3.15
C PRO A 83 -6.38 -0.13 2.47
N ILE A 84 -7.12 -1.14 2.93
CA ILE A 84 -8.45 -1.47 2.38
C ILE A 84 -9.54 -0.47 2.77
N ASN A 85 -9.25 0.41 3.73
CA ASN A 85 -10.15 1.49 4.15
C ASN A 85 -10.40 2.49 3.01
N GLU A 86 -9.48 2.56 2.03
CA GLU A 86 -9.61 3.40 0.84
C GLU A 86 -10.50 2.80 -0.26
N VAL A 87 -11.03 1.59 -0.05
CA VAL A 87 -11.88 0.91 -1.02
C VAL A 87 -13.23 1.62 -1.11
N ALA A 88 -13.38 2.44 -2.14
CA ALA A 88 -14.66 2.92 -2.60
C ALA A 88 -15.16 1.97 -3.69
N LYS A 89 -16.25 1.23 -3.41
CA LYS A 89 -16.82 0.19 -4.31
C LYS A 89 -17.10 0.68 -5.74
N GLU A 90 -17.28 1.98 -5.93
CA GLU A 90 -17.56 2.64 -7.22
C GLU A 90 -16.30 2.99 -8.03
N LYS A 91 -15.11 2.95 -7.41
CA LYS A 91 -13.84 3.39 -8.03
C LYS A 91 -13.06 2.28 -8.73
N LEU A 92 -13.61 1.08 -8.91
CA LEU A 92 -12.92 -0.01 -9.62
C LEU A 92 -12.36 0.42 -10.99
N PRO A 93 -13.13 1.10 -11.88
CA PRO A 93 -12.58 1.58 -13.15
C PRO A 93 -11.43 2.57 -12.95
N HIS A 94 -11.52 3.43 -11.94
CA HIS A 94 -10.46 4.38 -11.60
C HIS A 94 -9.19 3.66 -11.14
N TYR A 95 -9.29 2.66 -10.25
CA TYR A 95 -8.12 1.90 -9.79
C TYR A 95 -7.41 1.19 -10.95
N VAL A 96 -8.16 0.54 -11.82
CA VAL A 96 -7.61 -0.17 -13.00
C VAL A 96 -6.98 0.82 -13.98
N MET A 97 -7.63 1.95 -14.26
CA MET A 97 -7.11 2.97 -15.18
C MET A 97 -5.84 3.62 -14.63
N SER A 98 -5.81 4.00 -13.35
CA SER A 98 -4.61 4.54 -12.70
C SER A 98 -3.47 3.52 -12.68
N ALA A 99 -3.76 2.24 -12.41
CA ALA A 99 -2.75 1.19 -12.46
C ALA A 99 -2.18 1.05 -13.87
N THR A 100 -3.03 1.10 -14.89
CA THR A 100 -2.62 1.08 -16.30
C THR A 100 -1.70 2.25 -16.64
N ALA A 101 -2.01 3.46 -16.16
CA ALA A 101 -1.19 4.64 -16.37
C ALA A 101 0.21 4.49 -15.74
N GLU A 102 0.29 4.00 -14.51
CA GLU A 102 1.57 3.77 -13.83
C GLU A 102 2.37 2.63 -14.47
N ILE A 103 1.72 1.56 -14.96
CA ILE A 103 2.38 0.54 -15.79
C ILE A 103 2.97 1.18 -17.06
N GLY A 104 2.23 2.07 -17.72
CA GLY A 104 2.71 2.83 -18.88
C GLY A 104 3.94 3.67 -18.57
N ARG A 105 3.99 4.32 -17.41
CA ARG A 105 5.15 5.08 -16.94
C ARG A 105 6.38 4.19 -16.74
N VAL A 106 6.20 3.01 -16.13
CA VAL A 106 7.28 2.01 -15.96
C VAL A 106 7.79 1.52 -17.32
N ALA A 107 6.87 1.20 -18.25
CA ALA A 107 7.22 0.74 -19.59
C ALA A 107 8.02 1.81 -20.37
N ALA A 108 7.59 3.08 -20.30
CA ALA A 108 8.30 4.19 -20.91
C ALA A 108 9.72 4.33 -20.36
N GLY A 109 9.89 4.31 -19.04
CA GLY A 109 11.21 4.37 -18.41
C GLY A 109 12.11 3.19 -18.79
N ALA A 110 11.54 1.99 -18.96
CA ALA A 110 12.28 0.80 -19.36
C ALA A 110 12.79 0.90 -20.81
N VAL A 111 11.98 1.46 -21.72
CA VAL A 111 12.36 1.67 -23.13
C VAL A 111 13.36 2.81 -23.29
N SER A 112 13.16 3.93 -22.59
CA SER A 112 14.07 5.10 -22.63
C SER A 112 15.41 4.84 -21.96
N GLY A 113 15.52 3.79 -21.14
CA GLY A 113 16.73 3.47 -20.38
C GLY A 113 16.90 4.27 -19.09
N ASP A 114 15.95 5.13 -18.73
CA ASP A 114 15.96 5.93 -17.49
C ASP A 114 16.03 5.07 -16.23
N VAL A 115 15.46 3.87 -16.28
CA VAL A 115 15.51 2.87 -15.19
C VAL A 115 16.95 2.44 -14.85
N LYS A 116 17.92 2.68 -15.76
CA LYS A 116 19.35 2.42 -15.51
C LYS A 116 19.97 3.46 -14.57
N THR A 117 19.39 4.66 -14.47
CA THR A 117 19.84 5.70 -13.53
C THR A 117 19.31 5.43 -12.11
N SER A 118 19.97 5.98 -11.09
CA SER A 118 19.50 5.85 -9.69
C SER A 118 18.12 6.48 -9.49
N THR A 119 17.90 7.67 -10.06
CA THR A 119 16.63 8.39 -9.99
C THR A 119 15.52 7.66 -10.73
N GLY A 120 15.73 7.30 -12.01
CA GLY A 120 14.70 6.60 -12.79
C GLY A 120 14.37 5.21 -12.24
N ARG A 121 15.33 4.53 -11.59
CA ARG A 121 15.04 3.31 -10.84
C ARG A 121 14.11 3.55 -9.66
N ARG A 122 14.35 4.60 -8.88
CA ARG A 122 13.50 4.97 -7.73
C ARG A 122 12.09 5.33 -8.19
N ASP A 123 11.96 6.07 -9.29
CA ASP A 123 10.67 6.45 -9.88
C ASP A 123 9.91 5.23 -10.42
N ALA A 124 10.59 4.31 -11.08
CA ALA A 124 10.00 3.05 -11.54
C ALA A 124 9.50 2.20 -10.37
N ILE A 125 10.30 2.07 -9.30
CA ILE A 125 9.88 1.36 -8.08
C ILE A 125 8.65 2.01 -7.45
N SER A 126 8.62 3.35 -7.35
CA SER A 126 7.47 4.09 -6.83
C SER A 126 6.20 3.83 -7.66
N SER A 127 6.34 3.80 -8.99
CA SER A 127 5.25 3.49 -9.92
C SER A 127 4.75 2.05 -9.73
N ILE A 128 5.66 1.07 -9.62
CA ILE A 128 5.33 -0.35 -9.36
C ILE A 128 4.59 -0.52 -8.04
N ASN A 129 5.03 0.17 -6.98
CA ASN A 129 4.35 0.14 -5.68
C ASN A 129 2.92 0.71 -5.80
N SER A 130 2.75 1.78 -6.57
CA SER A 130 1.43 2.37 -6.85
C SER A 130 0.52 1.38 -7.61
N VAL A 131 1.05 0.68 -8.62
CA VAL A 131 0.32 -0.38 -9.33
C VAL A 131 -0.11 -1.49 -8.38
N THR A 132 0.77 -1.95 -7.51
CA THR A 132 0.48 -3.01 -6.53
C THR A 132 -0.68 -2.59 -5.61
N ARG A 133 -0.64 -1.36 -5.10
CA ARG A 133 -1.71 -0.80 -4.27
C ARG A 133 -3.04 -0.71 -5.02
N LEU A 134 -3.03 -0.14 -6.23
CA LEU A 134 -4.23 0.03 -7.04
C LEU A 134 -4.86 -1.30 -7.43
N MET A 135 -4.05 -2.31 -7.78
CA MET A 135 -4.53 -3.64 -8.13
C MET A 135 -5.09 -4.40 -6.93
N ALA A 136 -4.49 -4.24 -5.74
CA ALA A 136 -5.06 -4.81 -4.52
C ALA A 136 -6.38 -4.13 -4.13
N LEU A 137 -6.51 -2.80 -4.26
CA LEU A 137 -7.79 -2.10 -4.08
C LEU A 137 -8.85 -2.56 -5.09
N ALA A 138 -8.45 -2.79 -6.35
CA ALA A 138 -9.32 -3.34 -7.38
C ALA A 138 -9.80 -4.76 -7.03
N ALA A 139 -8.90 -5.63 -6.55
CA ALA A 139 -9.25 -6.99 -6.12
C ALA A 139 -10.27 -6.98 -4.97
N VAL A 140 -10.04 -6.16 -3.93
CA VAL A 140 -10.98 -6.03 -2.81
C VAL A 140 -12.32 -5.44 -3.26
N SER A 141 -12.31 -4.45 -4.15
CA SER A 141 -13.53 -3.88 -4.73
C SER A 141 -14.36 -4.92 -5.50
N LEU A 142 -13.69 -5.78 -6.28
CA LEU A 142 -14.32 -6.85 -7.03
C LEU A 142 -14.91 -7.92 -6.10
N GLN A 143 -14.15 -8.34 -5.09
CA GLN A 143 -14.60 -9.30 -4.09
C GLN A 143 -15.82 -8.77 -3.31
N ALA A 144 -15.84 -7.50 -2.94
CA ALA A 144 -16.98 -6.87 -2.26
C ALA A 144 -18.24 -6.83 -3.14
N ARG A 145 -18.11 -6.67 -4.46
CA ARG A 145 -19.25 -6.75 -5.40
C ARG A 145 -19.77 -8.18 -5.55
N LEU A 146 -18.87 -9.16 -5.64
CA LEU A 146 -19.23 -10.59 -5.73
C LEU A 146 -19.95 -11.07 -4.47
N GLN A 147 -19.49 -10.67 -3.27
CA GLN A 147 -20.14 -11.02 -2.01
C GLN A 147 -21.49 -10.31 -1.81
N ALA A 148 -21.63 -9.08 -2.30
CA ALA A 148 -22.89 -8.33 -2.19
C ALA A 148 -23.98 -8.83 -3.16
N ASN A 149 -23.60 -9.50 -4.26
CA ASN A 149 -24.55 -10.05 -5.22
C ASN A 149 -24.11 -11.42 -5.76
N PRO A 150 -24.25 -12.49 -4.97
CA PRO A 150 -23.86 -13.85 -5.37
C PRO A 150 -24.68 -14.39 -6.55
N ALA A 151 -25.90 -13.90 -6.75
CA ALA A 151 -26.74 -14.27 -7.90
C ALA A 151 -26.26 -13.66 -9.23
N MET A 152 -25.58 -12.51 -9.20
CA MET A 152 -24.93 -11.92 -10.39
C MET A 152 -23.66 -12.67 -10.79
N ALA A 153 -22.90 -13.19 -9.82
CA ALA A 153 -21.71 -13.97 -10.11
C ALA A 153 -22.05 -15.26 -10.88
N SER A 154 -23.06 -16.00 -10.41
CA SER A 154 -23.55 -17.20 -11.09
C SER A 154 -24.24 -16.89 -12.43
N ALA A 155 -24.97 -15.78 -12.53
CA ALA A 155 -25.60 -15.36 -13.80
C ALA A 155 -24.55 -14.98 -14.86
N VAL A 156 -23.52 -14.20 -14.50
CA VAL A 156 -22.41 -13.88 -15.41
C VAL A 156 -21.72 -15.15 -15.87
N ASP A 157 -21.36 -16.06 -14.96
CA ASP A 157 -20.75 -17.34 -15.33
C ASP A 157 -21.61 -18.16 -16.31
N THR A 158 -22.94 -18.20 -16.11
CA THR A 158 -23.85 -18.87 -17.06
C THR A 158 -23.95 -18.16 -18.42
N VAL A 159 -23.89 -16.82 -18.46
CA VAL A 159 -23.96 -16.05 -19.70
C VAL A 159 -22.65 -16.12 -20.49
N THR A 160 -21.49 -16.08 -19.83
CA THR A 160 -20.20 -16.34 -20.50
C THR A 160 -20.04 -17.80 -20.93
N GLY A 161 -20.57 -18.76 -20.16
CA GLY A 161 -20.64 -20.17 -20.55
C GLY A 161 -21.54 -20.43 -21.76
N LEU A 162 -22.63 -19.66 -21.89
CA LEU A 162 -23.49 -19.67 -23.08
C LEU A 162 -22.83 -18.98 -24.28
N GLY A 163 -22.07 -17.90 -24.07
CA GLY A 163 -21.30 -17.25 -25.14
C GLY A 163 -20.19 -18.12 -25.74
N ALA A 164 -19.59 -19.01 -24.94
CA ALA A 164 -18.57 -19.95 -25.40
C ALA A 164 -19.15 -21.18 -26.15
N SER A 165 -20.46 -21.45 -26.05
CA SER A 165 -21.12 -22.60 -26.69
C SER A 165 -21.84 -22.26 -28.00
N PHE A 166 -22.01 -20.97 -28.34
CA PHE A 166 -22.57 -20.56 -29.63
C PHE A 166 -21.54 -20.41 -30.77
N GLY A 167 -20.27 -20.76 -30.55
CA GLY A 167 -19.23 -20.80 -31.58
C GLY A 167 -18.93 -22.19 -32.14
N LEU A 168 -19.76 -23.21 -31.85
CA LEU A 168 -19.51 -24.62 -32.19
C LEU A 168 -20.68 -25.31 -32.93
N LEU A 169 -21.51 -24.53 -33.62
CA LEU A 169 -22.46 -24.99 -34.65
C LEU A 169 -22.26 -24.16 -35.92
#